data_AF-A0A7W1AWS9-F1
#
_entry.id   AF-A0A7W1AWS9-F1
#
_cell.length_a   1.000
_cell.length_b   1.000
_cell.length_c   1.000
_cell.angle_alpha   90.00
_cell.angle_beta   90.00
_cell.angle_gamma   90.00
#
_symmetry.space_group_name_H-M   'P 1'
#
loop_
_entity.id
_entity.type
_entity.pdbx_description
1 polymer ?
#
loop_
_entity_poly.entity_id
_entity_poly.type
_entity_poly.pdbx_seq_one_letter_code
_entity_poly.pdbx_strand_id
1 'polypeptide(L)'
;LKAGADALKLFPGEALPPAVVKAWKAVFPPAVAMLPVGGIAPETMAGYVAAGAAGFGIGSALYKPGIDAAEIGRRAEVFVRAWREVCHPGNRAREVVRDP
;
A
#
# COMPACT_ATOMS: atom_id res chain seq x y z
N LEU A 1 3.43 -16.01 -14.48
CA LEU A 1 4.86 -16.39 -14.19
C LEU A 1 5.01 -17.90 -14.39
N LYS A 2 6.21 -18.44 -14.65
CA LYS A 2 6.38 -19.90 -14.91
C LYS A 2 5.86 -20.76 -13.75
N ALA A 3 6.00 -20.29 -12.51
CA ALA A 3 5.52 -20.97 -11.30
C ALA A 3 4.06 -20.62 -10.91
N GLY A 4 3.30 -19.94 -11.77
CA GLY A 4 1.87 -19.68 -11.53
C GLY A 4 1.51 -18.53 -10.57
N ALA A 5 2.48 -17.77 -10.04
CA ALA A 5 2.16 -16.67 -9.14
C ALA A 5 1.41 -15.51 -9.83
N ASP A 6 0.37 -15.02 -9.16
CA ASP A 6 -0.43 -13.85 -9.57
C ASP A 6 0.11 -12.53 -9.01
N ALA A 7 0.92 -12.59 -7.96
CA ALA A 7 1.45 -11.41 -7.28
C ALA A 7 2.94 -11.58 -6.94
N LEU A 8 3.65 -10.46 -6.92
CA LEU A 8 5.04 -10.36 -6.52
C LEU A 8 5.18 -9.47 -5.28
N LYS A 9 5.76 -10.04 -4.22
CA LYS A 9 6.27 -9.28 -3.07
C LYS A 9 7.58 -8.62 -3.47
N LEU A 10 7.63 -7.29 -3.41
CA LEU A 10 8.84 -6.51 -3.68
C LEU A 10 9.48 -6.14 -2.34
N PHE A 11 10.52 -6.86 -1.92
CA PHE A 11 11.17 -6.70 -0.62
C PHE A 11 12.70 -6.63 -0.76
N PRO A 12 13.38 -5.75 -0.01
CA PRO A 12 12.82 -4.73 0.89
C PRO A 12 12.31 -3.49 0.12
N GLY A 13 11.10 -3.03 0.44
CA GLY A 13 10.39 -1.98 -0.29
C GLY A 13 11.11 -0.63 -0.26
N GLU A 14 11.71 -0.26 0.87
CA GLU A 14 12.51 0.98 1.01
C GLU A 14 13.73 1.05 0.06
N ALA A 15 14.26 -0.09 -0.38
CA ALA A 15 15.35 -0.14 -1.38
C ALA A 15 14.82 -0.19 -2.82
N LEU A 16 13.51 -0.29 -3.01
CA LEU A 16 12.83 -0.43 -4.30
C LEU A 16 11.89 0.76 -4.51
N PRO A 17 12.40 1.98 -4.74
CA PRO A 17 11.58 3.18 -4.84
C PRO A 17 10.56 3.09 -5.99
N PRO A 18 9.54 3.95 -6.03
CA PRO A 18 8.49 3.92 -7.06
C PRO A 18 9.00 3.82 -8.51
N ALA A 19 10.14 4.43 -8.83
CA ALA A 19 10.74 4.34 -10.17
C ALA A 19 11.09 2.88 -10.56
N VAL A 20 11.57 2.07 -9.61
CA VAL A 20 11.85 0.64 -9.83
C VAL A 20 10.56 -0.13 -10.04
N VAL A 21 9.53 0.12 -9.24
CA VAL A 21 8.21 -0.52 -9.41
C VAL A 21 7.63 -0.23 -10.80
N LYS A 22 7.71 1.04 -11.24
CA LYS A 22 7.27 1.43 -12.58
C LYS A 22 8.05 0.73 -13.69
N ALA A 23 9.38 0.66 -13.55
CA ALA A 23 10.23 -0.04 -14.52
C ALA A 23 9.89 -1.53 -14.60
N TRP A 24 9.62 -2.17 -13.46
CA TRP A 24 9.23 -3.57 -13.42
C TRP A 24 7.83 -3.79 -14.00
N LYS A 25 6.84 -2.94 -13.70
CA LYS A 25 5.50 -3.04 -14.30
C LYS A 25 5.52 -3.00 -15.83
N ALA A 26 6.54 -2.37 -16.44
CA ALA A 26 6.69 -2.32 -17.89
C ALA A 26 7.15 -3.65 -18.53
N VAL A 27 7.78 -4.54 -17.77
CA VAL A 27 8.36 -5.81 -18.28
C VAL A 27 7.65 -7.05 -17.78
N PHE A 28 6.91 -6.96 -16.67
CA PHE A 28 6.08 -8.06 -16.18
C PHE A 28 4.70 -8.07 -16.84
N PRO A 29 4.06 -9.25 -16.96
CA PRO A 29 2.70 -9.33 -17.48
C PRO A 29 1.74 -8.40 -16.71
N PRO A 30 0.83 -7.66 -17.39
CA PRO A 30 -0.02 -6.65 -16.75
C PRO A 30 -0.84 -7.17 -15.57
N ALA A 31 -1.30 -8.42 -15.65
CA ALA A 31 -2.10 -9.10 -14.64
C ALA A 31 -1.32 -9.41 -13.34
N VAL A 32 0.02 -9.39 -13.36
CA VAL A 32 0.81 -9.65 -12.16
C VAL A 32 0.78 -8.43 -11.24
N ALA A 33 0.23 -8.63 -10.04
CA ALA A 33 0.17 -7.61 -9.00
C ALA A 33 1.56 -7.36 -8.40
N MET A 34 1.92 -6.10 -8.18
CA MET A 34 3.16 -5.71 -7.53
C MET A 34 2.86 -5.13 -6.15
N LEU A 35 3.45 -5.74 -5.13
CA LEU A 35 3.17 -5.44 -3.72
C LEU A 35 4.48 -5.06 -3.02
N PRO A 36 4.83 -3.77 -2.90
CA PRO A 36 5.95 -3.32 -2.09
C PRO A 36 5.76 -3.71 -0.62
N VAL A 37 6.83 -4.25 0.00
CA VAL A 37 6.82 -4.72 1.40
C VAL A 37 8.13 -4.34 2.08
N GLY A 38 8.03 -3.75 3.27
CA GLY A 38 9.19 -3.27 4.05
C GLY A 38 9.39 -1.77 3.87
N GLY A 39 9.39 -1.03 4.98
CA GLY A 39 9.55 0.43 4.98
C GLY A 39 8.38 1.24 4.40
N ILE A 40 7.21 0.61 4.18
CA ILE A 40 6.02 1.31 3.67
C ILE A 40 5.35 2.12 4.79
N ALA A 41 5.06 3.38 4.49
CA ALA A 41 4.38 4.32 5.36
C ALA A 41 3.24 5.03 4.60
N PRO A 42 2.20 5.53 5.27
CA PRO A 42 1.05 6.19 4.64
C PRO A 42 1.44 7.28 3.63
N GLU A 43 2.48 8.05 3.95
CA GLU A 43 2.93 9.21 3.20
C GLU A 43 3.62 8.81 1.88
N THR A 44 4.18 7.60 1.81
CA THR A 44 4.90 7.11 0.63
C THR A 44 4.03 6.29 -0.32
N MET A 45 2.85 5.84 0.13
CA MET A 45 1.95 4.97 -0.64
C MET A 45 1.53 5.58 -1.98
N ALA A 46 1.26 6.89 -2.02
CA ALA A 46 0.80 7.57 -3.23
C ALA A 46 1.77 7.40 -4.41
N GLY A 47 3.08 7.55 -4.17
CA GLY A 47 4.11 7.39 -5.19
C GLY A 47 4.15 5.96 -5.75
N TYR A 48 4.02 4.95 -4.87
CA TYR A 48 3.99 3.56 -5.28
C TYR A 48 2.73 3.19 -6.09
N VAL A 49 1.56 3.67 -5.68
CA VAL A 49 0.32 3.44 -6.45
C VAL A 49 0.41 4.10 -7.82
N ALA A 50 0.92 5.34 -7.90
CA ALA A 50 1.16 6.02 -9.18
C ALA A 50 2.15 5.27 -10.08
N ALA A 51 3.09 4.52 -9.49
CA ALA A 51 4.02 3.63 -10.20
C ALA A 51 3.41 2.28 -10.62
N GLY A 52 2.15 2.01 -10.26
CA GLY A 52 1.44 0.78 -10.61
C GLY A 52 1.50 -0.33 -9.55
N ALA A 53 1.85 0.00 -8.31
CA ALA A 53 1.66 -0.92 -7.20
C ALA A 53 0.16 -1.24 -7.02
N ALA A 54 -0.16 -2.51 -6.80
CA ALA A 54 -1.53 -2.99 -6.62
C ALA A 54 -1.95 -3.09 -5.15
N GLY A 55 -1.03 -2.84 -4.22
CA GLY A 55 -1.22 -2.95 -2.78
C GLY A 55 0.11 -2.98 -2.05
N PHE A 56 0.09 -3.26 -0.75
CA PHE A 56 1.28 -3.19 0.11
C PHE A 56 1.26 -4.29 1.16
N GLY A 57 2.45 -4.72 1.59
CA GLY A 57 2.61 -5.46 2.84
C GLY A 57 3.12 -4.54 3.94
N ILE A 58 2.34 -4.40 5.01
CA ILE A 58 2.67 -3.51 6.14
C ILE A 58 3.18 -4.34 7.32
N GLY A 59 4.45 -4.13 7.67
CA GLY A 59 5.13 -4.84 8.76
C GLY A 59 5.16 -4.03 10.05
N SER A 60 6.37 -3.63 10.47
CA SER A 60 6.63 -2.94 11.74
C SER A 60 5.91 -1.60 11.92
N ALA A 61 5.50 -0.97 10.82
CA ALA A 61 4.68 0.23 10.84
C ALA A 61 3.25 -0.03 11.34
N LEU A 62 2.73 -1.26 11.17
CA LEU A 62 1.43 -1.69 11.71
C LEU A 62 1.60 -2.39 13.06
N TYR A 63 2.50 -3.37 13.15
CA TYR A 63 2.65 -4.22 14.33
C TYR A 63 4.09 -4.37 14.83
N LYS A 64 4.28 -4.27 16.15
CA LYS A 64 5.53 -4.64 16.85
C LYS A 64 5.17 -5.43 18.12
N PRO A 65 5.99 -6.40 18.55
CA PRO A 65 5.79 -7.06 19.84
C PRO A 65 5.66 -6.03 20.98
N GLY A 66 4.68 -6.21 21.86
CA GLY A 66 4.46 -5.35 23.02
C GLY A 66 3.53 -4.15 22.80
N ILE A 67 3.01 -3.91 21.59
CA ILE A 67 1.95 -2.90 21.39
C ILE A 67 0.57 -3.52 21.65
N ASP A 68 -0.34 -2.72 22.22
CA ASP A 68 -1.71 -3.18 22.49
C ASP A 68 -2.61 -3.17 21.23
N ALA A 69 -3.76 -3.82 21.33
CA ALA A 69 -4.72 -3.92 20.24
C ALA A 69 -5.32 -2.57 19.82
N ALA A 70 -5.46 -1.62 20.76
CA ALA A 70 -6.00 -0.30 20.46
C ALA A 70 -5.04 0.51 19.58
N GLU A 71 -3.74 0.43 19.86
CA GLU A 71 -2.68 1.03 19.04
C GLU A 71 -2.60 0.38 17.65
N ILE A 72 -2.73 -0.95 17.55
CA ILE A 72 -2.81 -1.63 16.24
C ILE A 72 -4.00 -1.11 15.44
N GLY A 73 -5.18 -0.97 16.09
CA GLY A 73 -6.39 -0.43 15.49
C GLY A 73 -6.16 0.99 14.94
N ARG A 74 -5.60 1.90 15.75
CA ARG A 74 -5.29 3.27 15.32
C ARG A 74 -4.32 3.29 14.13
N ARG A 75 -3.28 2.46 14.13
CA ARG A 75 -2.34 2.37 13.01
C ARG A 75 -3.01 1.84 11.74
N ALA A 76 -3.83 0.78 11.87
CA ALA A 76 -4.57 0.21 10.75
C ALA A 76 -5.51 1.24 10.11
N GLU A 77 -6.22 2.04 10.92
CA GLU A 77 -7.11 3.10 10.44
C GLU A 77 -6.37 4.16 9.62
N VAL A 78 -5.15 4.53 10.03
CA VAL A 78 -4.30 5.47 9.27
C VAL A 78 -3.95 4.89 7.89
N PHE A 79 -3.52 3.62 7.82
CA PHE A 79 -3.21 2.96 6.54
C PHE A 79 -4.45 2.80 5.66
N VAL A 80 -5.60 2.42 6.22
CA VAL A 80 -6.86 2.29 5.49
C VAL A 80 -7.29 3.64 4.92
N ARG A 81 -7.18 4.71 5.71
CA ARG A 81 -7.49 6.08 5.26
C ARG A 81 -6.58 6.49 4.10
N ALA A 82 -5.27 6.33 4.25
CA ALA A 82 -4.31 6.66 3.21
C ALA A 82 -4.57 5.87 1.91
N TRP A 83 -4.88 4.57 2.01
CA TRP A 83 -5.26 3.75 0.86
C TRP A 83 -6.52 4.28 0.16
N ARG A 84 -7.57 4.60 0.92
CA ARG A 84 -8.82 5.14 0.37
C ARG A 84 -8.58 6.47 -0.35
N GLU A 85 -7.78 7.36 0.23
CA GLU A 85 -7.45 8.65 -0.38
C GLU A 85 -6.66 8.49 -1.69
N VAL A 86 -5.69 7.58 -1.72
CA VAL A 86 -4.87 7.33 -2.90
C VAL A 86 -5.66 6.64 -4.03
N CYS A 87 -6.55 5.69 -3.70
CA CYS A 87 -7.32 4.94 -4.70
C CYS A 87 -8.62 5.63 -5.12
N HIS A 88 -9.17 6.54 -4.30
CA HIS A 88 -10.41 7.26 -4.58
C HIS A 88 -10.26 8.76 -4.32
N PRO A 89 -9.42 9.47 -5.10
CA PRO A 89 -9.13 10.88 -4.87
C PRO A 89 -10.37 11.81 -4.95
N GLY A 90 -11.49 11.34 -5.49
CA GLY A 90 -12.75 12.10 -5.61
C GLY A 90 -13.76 11.97 -4.46
N ASN A 91 -13.51 11.14 -3.43
CA ASN A 91 -14.55 10.82 -2.42
C ASN A 91 -14.54 11.72 -1.16
N ARG A 92 -13.73 12.78 -1.12
CA ARG A 92 -13.64 13.71 0.04
C ARG A 92 -14.91 14.54 0.28
N ALA A 93 -15.86 14.57 -0.65
CA ALA A 93 -17.05 15.44 -0.58
C ALA A 93 -18.27 14.80 0.09
N ARG A 94 -18.24 13.52 0.50
CA ARG A 94 -19.43 12.80 0.99
C ARG A 94 -19.47 12.48 2.49
N GLU A 95 -18.47 12.88 3.27
CA GLU A 95 -18.39 12.55 4.70
C GLU A 95 -18.77 13.70 5.65
N VAL A 96 -19.34 14.80 5.13
CA VAL A 96 -19.78 15.96 5.95
C VAL A 96 -21.30 16.01 6.17
N VAL A 97 -22.08 15.02 5.70
CA VAL A 97 -23.50 14.91 6.05
C VAL A 97 -23.80 13.53 6.61
N ARG A 98 -23.54 13.38 7.91
CA ARG A 98 -24.29 12.47 8.77
C ARG A 98 -24.61 13.23 10.06
N ASP A 99 -25.71 13.96 10.04
CA ASP A 99 -26.42 14.40 11.24
C ASP A 99 -27.48 13.32 11.59
N PRO A 100 -27.94 13.24 12.86
CA PRO A 100 -28.57 12.07 13.47
C PRO A 100 -29.96 11.69 12.93
#